data_AF-A0A519TP13-F1
#
_entry.id   AF-A0A519TP13-F1
#
_cell.length_a   1.000
_cell.length_b   1.000
_cell.length_c   1.000
_cell.angle_alpha   90.00
_cell.angle_beta   90.00
_cell.angle_gamma   90.00
#
_symmetry.space_group_name_H-M   'P 1'
#
loop_
_entity.id
_entity.type
_entity.pdbx_description
1 polymer ?
#
loop_
_entity_poly.entity_id
_entity_poly.type
_entity_poly.pdbx_seq_one_letter_code
_entity_poly.pdbx_strand_id
1 'polypeptide(L)'
;MKQLFLALTLSLSTVVAHAQAGALVVAADGSGQFRTVQAAIDAAPSQSAKPIIIRLKRGIYHEKVVIPATKSHLVLRGDDAAGTVITYADHVGANGISTPTSYSVLVQANDFTAENVTFENTAGYTA
;
A
#
# COMPACT_ATOMS: atom_id res chain seq x y z
N MET A 1 -69.78 6.04 -4.35
CA MET A 1 -68.55 6.85 -4.22
C MET A 1 -67.38 5.90 -4.02
N LYS A 2 -66.53 5.71 -5.03
CA LYS A 2 -65.45 4.71 -5.06
C LYS A 2 -64.14 5.49 -5.12
N GLN A 3 -63.47 5.65 -3.99
CA GLN A 3 -62.21 6.40 -3.92
C GLN A 3 -61.06 5.48 -4.35
N LEU A 4 -60.40 5.83 -5.45
CA LEU A 4 -59.25 5.11 -6.02
C LEU A 4 -57.97 5.75 -5.47
N PHE A 5 -57.23 5.05 -4.63
CA PHE A 5 -55.90 5.50 -4.19
C PHE A 5 -54.83 4.98 -5.16
N LEU A 6 -54.14 5.90 -5.83
CA LEU A 6 -52.99 5.63 -6.70
C LEU A 6 -51.73 5.63 -5.83
N ALA A 7 -51.15 4.46 -5.58
CA ALA A 7 -49.89 4.33 -4.86
C ALA A 7 -48.71 4.48 -5.83
N LEU A 8 -47.97 5.57 -5.71
CA LEU A 8 -46.72 5.82 -6.44
C LEU A 8 -45.57 5.17 -5.67
N THR A 9 -45.05 4.04 -6.17
CA THR A 9 -43.89 3.38 -5.58
C THR A 9 -42.60 3.99 -6.14
N LEU A 10 -41.86 4.70 -5.29
CA LEU A 10 -40.53 5.20 -5.60
C LEU A 10 -39.52 4.05 -5.40
N SER A 11 -39.05 3.42 -6.48
CA SER A 11 -38.02 2.38 -6.39
C SER A 11 -36.65 3.02 -6.18
N LEU A 12 -36.16 2.98 -4.94
CA LEU A 12 -34.80 3.37 -4.60
C LEU A 12 -33.84 2.28 -5.10
N SER A 13 -33.26 2.49 -6.27
CA SER A 13 -32.24 1.60 -6.82
C SER A 13 -30.92 1.87 -6.09
N THR A 14 -30.54 1.00 -5.17
CA THR A 14 -29.20 1.06 -4.57
C THR A 14 -28.18 0.69 -5.65
N VAL A 15 -27.41 1.67 -6.09
CA VAL A 15 -26.21 1.40 -6.90
C VAL A 15 -25.21 0.75 -5.95
N VAL A 16 -25.14 -0.58 -5.99
CA VAL A 16 -24.07 -1.32 -5.31
C VAL A 16 -22.80 -1.06 -6.10
N ALA A 17 -21.99 -0.10 -5.65
CA ALA A 17 -20.65 0.12 -6.17
C ALA A 17 -19.84 -1.15 -5.93
N HIS A 18 -19.69 -1.98 -6.96
CA HIS A 18 -18.70 -3.04 -6.97
C HIS A 18 -17.33 -2.37 -7.06
N ALA A 19 -16.58 -2.36 -5.96
CA ALA A 19 -15.16 -2.02 -6.00
C ALA A 19 -14.48 -3.02 -6.92
N GLN A 20 -14.23 -2.62 -8.16
CA GLN A 20 -13.46 -3.43 -9.10
C GLN A 20 -12.09 -3.66 -8.45
N ALA A 21 -11.67 -4.92 -8.38
CA ALA A 21 -10.41 -5.35 -7.76
C ALA A 21 -9.19 -4.85 -8.55
N GLY A 22 -9.02 -3.52 -8.59
CA GLY A 22 -7.88 -2.83 -9.17
C GLY A 22 -6.75 -2.74 -8.15
N ALA A 23 -5.52 -2.68 -8.65
CA ALA A 23 -4.37 -2.43 -7.80
C ALA A 23 -4.47 -1.06 -7.11
N LEU A 24 -3.95 -0.97 -5.88
CA LEU A 24 -3.76 0.31 -5.21
C LEU A 24 -2.56 1.02 -5.84
N VAL A 25 -2.72 2.27 -6.29
CA VAL A 25 -1.65 2.99 -7.02
C VAL A 25 -1.00 4.02 -6.12
N VAL A 26 0.31 3.92 -5.97
CA VAL A 26 1.16 4.86 -5.24
C VAL A 26 1.98 5.67 -6.23
N ALA A 27 2.02 6.98 -6.06
CA ALA A 27 2.90 7.85 -6.81
C ALA A 27 3.38 9.01 -5.94
N ALA A 28 4.70 9.16 -5.80
CA ALA A 28 5.30 10.22 -4.97
C ALA A 28 4.91 11.64 -5.43
N ASP A 29 4.65 11.83 -6.74
CA ASP A 29 4.20 13.09 -7.33
C ASP A 29 2.72 13.43 -7.05
N GLY A 30 1.97 12.51 -6.42
CA GLY A 30 0.55 12.66 -6.13
C GLY A 30 -0.39 12.31 -7.29
N SER A 31 0.11 11.75 -8.40
CA SER A 31 -0.71 11.27 -9.51
C SER A 31 -1.35 9.89 -9.29
N GLY A 32 -1.16 9.31 -8.09
CA GLY A 32 -1.72 8.04 -7.65
C GLY A 32 -2.84 8.22 -6.62
N GLN A 33 -3.39 7.11 -6.13
CA GLN A 33 -4.36 7.10 -5.04
C GLN A 33 -3.69 7.46 -3.70
N PHE A 34 -2.42 7.06 -3.54
CA PHE A 34 -1.61 7.33 -2.36
C PHE A 34 -0.31 8.01 -2.76
N ARG A 35 0.21 8.86 -1.88
CA ARG A 35 1.55 9.46 -2.03
C ARG A 35 2.67 8.62 -1.43
N THR A 36 2.35 7.82 -0.41
CA THR A 36 3.31 7.01 0.33
C THR A 36 2.97 5.53 0.24
N VAL A 37 3.99 4.69 0.34
CA VAL A 37 3.86 3.24 0.31
C VAL A 37 3.14 2.74 1.56
N GLN A 38 3.48 3.29 2.74
CA GLN A 38 2.84 2.88 3.98
C GLN A 38 1.33 3.15 3.98
N ALA A 39 0.87 4.30 3.45
CA ALA A 39 -0.56 4.61 3.41
C ALA A 39 -1.34 3.61 2.53
N ALA A 40 -0.75 3.14 1.43
CA ALA A 40 -1.36 2.12 0.60
C ALA A 40 -1.39 0.75 1.28
N ILE A 41 -0.34 0.38 2.01
CA ILE A 41 -0.30 -0.84 2.83
C ILE A 41 -1.38 -0.78 3.91
N ASP A 42 -1.51 0.34 4.61
CA ASP A 42 -2.48 0.52 5.69
C ASP A 42 -3.92 0.40 5.16
N ALA A 43 -4.19 0.97 3.97
CA ALA A 43 -5.49 0.90 3.31
C ALA A 43 -5.83 -0.47 2.70
N ALA A 44 -4.84 -1.32 2.42
CA ALA A 44 -5.07 -2.65 1.85
C ALA A 44 -5.91 -3.53 2.81
N PRO A 45 -6.78 -4.43 2.30
CA PRO A 45 -7.47 -5.38 3.16
C PRO A 45 -6.50 -6.27 3.95
N SER A 46 -6.82 -6.54 5.21
CA SER A 46 -6.09 -7.50 6.04
C SER A 46 -6.59 -8.92 5.81
N GLN A 47 -5.73 -9.92 6.03
CA GLN A 47 -6.03 -11.36 5.98
C GLN A 47 -6.68 -11.79 4.64
N SER A 48 -6.27 -11.16 3.55
CA SER A 48 -6.79 -11.50 2.22
C SER A 48 -6.39 -12.93 1.85
N ALA A 49 -7.31 -13.71 1.28
CA ALA A 49 -7.01 -15.02 0.71
C ALA A 49 -6.53 -14.95 -0.76
N LYS A 50 -6.51 -13.74 -1.34
CA LYS A 50 -6.10 -13.47 -2.73
C LYS A 50 -5.02 -12.41 -2.77
N PRO A 51 -4.17 -12.39 -3.81
CA PRO A 51 -3.16 -11.35 -3.98
C PRO A 51 -3.75 -9.93 -3.94
N ILE A 52 -3.15 -9.04 -3.14
CA ILE A 52 -3.46 -7.61 -3.13
C ILE A 52 -2.30 -6.86 -3.75
N ILE A 53 -2.52 -6.25 -4.92
CA ILE A 53 -1.46 -5.58 -5.66
C ILE A 53 -1.41 -4.10 -5.27
N ILE A 54 -0.26 -3.66 -4.80
CA ILE A 54 0.12 -2.25 -4.66
C ILE A 54 1.12 -1.93 -5.77
N ARG A 55 0.72 -1.07 -6.71
CA ARG A 55 1.57 -0.58 -7.79
C ARG A 55 2.28 0.70 -7.38
N LEU A 56 3.60 0.72 -7.48
CA LEU A 56 4.42 1.89 -7.23
C LEU A 56 4.87 2.48 -8.55
N LYS A 57 4.48 3.73 -8.82
CA LYS A 57 5.06 4.46 -9.95
C LYS A 57 6.55 4.72 -9.70
N ARG A 58 7.31 4.98 -10.77
CA ARG A 58 8.68 5.53 -10.66
C ARG A 58 8.71 6.71 -9.69
N GLY A 59 9.68 6.71 -8.79
CA GLY A 59 9.85 7.69 -7.72
C GLY A 59 10.77 7.16 -6.63
N ILE A 60 11.33 8.09 -5.84
CA ILE A 60 12.08 7.78 -4.62
C ILE A 60 11.14 8.05 -3.43
N TYR A 61 10.86 6.99 -2.67
CA TYR A 61 9.99 6.99 -1.51
C TYR A 61 10.85 6.99 -0.25
N HIS A 62 11.04 8.18 0.35
CA HIS A 62 11.81 8.36 1.59
C HIS A 62 10.91 8.10 2.81
N GLU A 63 10.76 6.84 3.20
CA GLU A 63 9.90 6.43 4.32
C GLU A 63 10.37 5.09 4.91
N LYS A 64 10.09 4.88 6.21
CA LYS A 64 10.16 3.54 6.81
C LYS A 64 8.87 2.80 6.50
N VAL A 65 9.00 1.62 5.92
CA VAL A 65 7.85 0.79 5.55
C VAL A 65 7.80 -0.45 6.42
N VAL A 66 6.62 -0.73 6.97
CA VAL A 66 6.30 -1.99 7.63
C VAL A 66 5.18 -2.65 6.84
N ILE A 67 5.35 -3.93 6.50
CA ILE A 67 4.32 -4.81 5.98
C ILE A 67 3.89 -5.71 7.14
N PRO A 68 2.83 -5.36 7.89
CA PRO A 68 2.44 -6.09 9.09
C PRO A 68 2.04 -7.53 8.78
N ALA A 69 2.14 -8.41 9.77
CA ALA A 69 1.77 -9.83 9.65
C ALA A 69 0.33 -10.06 9.16
N THR A 70 -0.57 -9.08 9.39
CA THR A 70 -1.96 -9.12 8.96
C THR A 70 -2.16 -8.86 7.46
N LYS A 71 -1.16 -8.39 6.72
CA LYS A 71 -1.26 -8.07 5.29
C LYS A 71 -0.78 -9.23 4.41
N SER A 72 -1.35 -10.42 4.59
CA SER A 72 -1.01 -11.62 3.83
C SER A 72 -1.29 -11.48 2.32
N HIS A 73 -0.48 -12.13 1.49
CA HIS A 73 -0.56 -12.11 0.02
C HIS A 73 -0.43 -10.70 -0.62
N LEU A 74 0.23 -9.77 0.07
CA LEU A 74 0.48 -8.44 -0.48
C LEU A 74 1.60 -8.50 -1.54
N VAL A 75 1.32 -7.91 -2.70
CA VAL A 75 2.26 -7.80 -3.81
C VAL A 75 2.64 -6.34 -3.98
N LEU A 76 3.89 -6.01 -3.76
CA LEU A 76 4.45 -4.68 -4.01
C LEU A 76 5.17 -4.68 -5.37
N ARG A 77 4.61 -3.98 -6.35
CA ARG A 77 5.11 -4.00 -7.73
C ARG A 77 5.47 -2.59 -8.20
N GLY A 78 6.76 -2.33 -8.39
CA GLY A 78 7.23 -1.12 -9.05
C GLY A 78 7.07 -1.15 -10.57
N ASP A 79 7.20 0.01 -11.20
CA ASP A 79 7.26 0.11 -12.66
C ASP A 79 8.60 -0.45 -13.19
N ASP A 80 9.71 -0.18 -12.51
CA ASP A 80 11.03 -0.78 -12.75
C ASP A 80 11.96 -0.60 -11.53
N ALA A 81 12.88 -1.53 -11.32
CA ALA A 81 13.73 -1.53 -10.13
C ALA A 81 14.67 -0.31 -10.06
N ALA A 82 15.12 0.23 -11.19
CA ALA A 82 16.04 1.37 -11.22
C ALA A 82 15.34 2.70 -10.86
N GLY A 83 14.05 2.82 -11.16
CA GLY A 83 13.26 4.03 -10.98
C GLY A 83 12.32 4.03 -9.80
N THR A 84 12.04 2.87 -9.20
CA THR A 84 11.16 2.73 -8.04
C THR A 84 11.99 2.32 -6.82
N VAL A 85 12.30 3.29 -5.95
CA VAL A 85 13.22 3.09 -4.81
C VAL A 85 12.50 3.43 -3.51
N ILE A 86 12.52 2.51 -2.54
CA ILE A 86 12.11 2.79 -1.16
C ILE A 86 13.38 2.87 -0.32
N THR A 87 13.56 4.01 0.37
CA THR A 87 14.82 4.33 1.03
C THR A 87 14.62 4.98 2.40
N TYR A 88 15.54 4.68 3.30
CA TYR A 88 15.68 5.31 4.61
C TYR A 88 17.15 5.26 5.05
N ALA A 89 17.52 5.80 6.21
CA ALA A 89 18.93 5.95 6.61
C ALA A 89 19.20 5.64 8.09
N ASP A 90 18.38 4.78 8.70
CA ASP A 90 18.60 4.36 10.08
C ASP A 90 19.82 3.43 10.19
N HIS A 91 20.60 3.61 11.26
CA HIS A 91 21.78 2.80 11.59
C HIS A 91 21.91 2.62 13.10
N VAL A 92 22.68 1.60 13.50
CA VAL A 92 22.97 1.33 14.91
C VAL A 92 23.73 2.50 15.52
N GLY A 93 23.33 2.91 16.73
CA GLY A 93 24.00 3.99 17.46
C GLY A 93 23.36 5.36 17.29
N ALA A 94 22.53 5.57 16.26
CA ALA A 94 21.67 6.73 16.17
C ALA A 94 20.45 6.57 17.08
N ASN A 95 20.18 7.50 18.00
CA ASN A 95 18.89 7.63 18.70
C ASN A 95 18.29 6.32 19.29
N GLY A 96 19.13 5.42 19.82
CA GLY A 96 18.67 4.13 20.36
C GLY A 96 18.23 3.11 19.30
N ILE A 97 18.53 3.35 18.03
CA ILE A 97 18.36 2.40 16.93
C ILE A 97 19.35 1.26 17.11
N SER A 98 18.84 0.06 16.90
CA SER A 98 19.57 -1.19 16.90
C SER A 98 19.34 -1.89 15.57
N THR A 99 20.10 -2.95 15.28
CA THR A 99 19.96 -3.72 14.04
C THR A 99 18.51 -4.13 13.69
N PRO A 100 17.67 -4.63 14.64
CA PRO A 100 16.28 -4.97 14.30
C PRO A 100 15.39 -3.74 14.04
N THR A 101 15.79 -2.55 14.46
CA THR A 101 15.01 -1.32 14.25
C THR A 101 15.56 -0.43 13.15
N SER A 102 16.73 -0.75 12.57
CA SER A 102 17.39 0.04 11.50
C SER A 102 16.89 -0.26 10.09
N TYR A 103 15.75 -0.93 9.94
CA TYR A 103 15.19 -1.28 8.64
C TYR A 103 14.74 -0.04 7.86
N SER A 104 14.92 -0.06 6.53
CA SER A 104 14.12 0.79 5.63
C SER A 104 12.76 0.15 5.36
N VAL A 105 12.75 -1.19 5.18
CA VAL A 105 11.55 -1.99 4.97
C VAL A 105 11.56 -3.20 5.89
N LEU A 106 10.49 -3.41 6.66
CA LEU A 106 10.27 -4.59 7.50
C LEU A 106 9.09 -5.40 6.98
N VAL A 107 9.34 -6.64 6.56
CA VAL A 107 8.29 -7.58 6.12
C VAL A 107 7.97 -8.56 7.24
N GLN A 108 6.72 -8.55 7.70
CA GLN A 108 6.20 -9.52 8.68
C GLN A 108 5.08 -10.40 8.10
N ALA A 109 4.53 -10.04 6.93
CA ALA A 109 3.44 -10.76 6.29
C ALA A 109 3.88 -12.10 5.69
N ASN A 110 2.95 -13.07 5.75
CA ASN A 110 3.05 -14.30 4.98
C ASN A 110 2.73 -14.03 3.50
N ASP A 111 3.39 -14.78 2.62
CA ASP A 111 3.16 -14.75 1.16
C ASP A 111 3.34 -13.36 0.52
N PHE A 112 4.22 -12.52 1.10
CA PHE A 112 4.59 -11.24 0.50
C PHE A 112 5.42 -11.44 -0.77
N THR A 113 5.14 -10.65 -1.80
CA THR A 113 5.91 -10.61 -3.05
C THR A 113 6.35 -9.18 -3.36
N ALA A 114 7.59 -9.01 -3.79
CA ALA A 114 8.11 -7.74 -4.31
C ALA A 114 8.67 -7.92 -5.71
N GLU A 115 8.31 -7.03 -6.64
CA GLU A 115 8.74 -7.06 -8.02
C GLU A 115 9.10 -5.65 -8.50
N ASN A 116 10.16 -5.52 -9.30
CA ASN A 116 10.55 -4.26 -9.95
C ASN A 116 10.70 -3.07 -8.98
N VAL A 117 11.24 -3.31 -7.78
CA VAL A 117 11.44 -2.31 -6.74
C VAL A 117 12.82 -2.47 -6.11
N THR A 118 13.47 -1.37 -5.80
CA THR A 118 14.71 -1.34 -5.02
C THR A 118 14.42 -0.98 -3.57
N PHE A 119 15.00 -1.75 -2.65
CA PHE A 119 15.03 -1.42 -1.23
C PHE A 119 16.44 -0.99 -0.85
N GLU A 120 16.55 0.18 -0.23
CA GLU A 120 17.83 0.81 0.03
C GLU A 120 17.90 1.30 1.49
N ASN A 121 19.07 1.19 2.11
CA ASN A 121 19.41 1.94 3.32
C ASN A 121 20.63 2.82 3.01
N THR A 122 20.46 4.13 3.16
CA THR A 122 21.44 5.17 2.80
C THR A 122 22.24 5.72 3.97
N ALA A 123 22.20 5.07 5.15
CA ALA A 123 23.00 5.51 6.30
C ALA A 123 24.50 5.63 5.94
N GLY A 124 25.01 4.73 5.11
CA GLY A 124 26.38 4.74 4.64
C GLY A 124 27.35 4.02 5.59
N TYR A 125 28.56 3.76 5.09
CA TYR A 125 29.57 2.95 5.80
C TYR A 125 30.13 3.63 7.06
N THR A 126 30.12 4.97 7.10
CA THR A 126 30.71 5.76 8.19
C THR A 126 29.70 6.16 9.26
N ALA A 127 28.47 5.63 9.18
CA ALA A 127 27.41 5.87 10.15
C ALA A 127 27.66 5.10 11.45
#